data_AF-A0A7U0FX44-F1
#
_entry.id   AF-A0A7U0FX44-F1
#
_cell.length_a   1.000
_cell.length_b   1.000
_cell.length_c   1.000
_cell.angle_alpha   90.00
_cell.angle_beta   90.00
_cell.angle_gamma   90.00
#
_symmetry.space_group_name_H-M   'P 1'
#
loop_
_entity.id
_entity.type
_entity.pdbx_description
1 polymer ?
#
loop_
_entity_poly.entity_id
_entity_poly.type
_entity_poly.pdbx_seq_one_letter_code
_entity_poly.pdbx_strand_id
1 'polypeptide(L)'
;RVKPSLPAGYYGNAFVLGCAQTTVKDLVEKGLGYGAGLVRKAKDRVGNEYIREVVEWVSGVNRASPDSVGVLIVSQWSRLGLDRVDFGMGRPVHLGPVCSDRYCLMLPVHDRTDAVKVMVAV
;
A
#
# COMPACT_ATOMS: atom_id res chain seq x y z
N ARG A 1 9.76 5.04 -9.79
CA ARG A 1 10.05 3.87 -10.68
C ARG A 1 11.55 3.59 -10.63
N VAL A 2 11.95 2.33 -10.58
CA VAL A 2 13.38 1.93 -10.56
C VAL A 2 13.98 1.97 -11.97
N LYS A 3 15.27 2.27 -12.07
CA LYS A 3 16.06 2.25 -13.31
C LYS A 3 17.31 1.37 -13.11
N PRO A 4 17.51 0.32 -13.93
CA PRO A 4 16.59 -0.19 -14.96
C PRO A 4 15.26 -0.68 -14.35
N SER A 5 14.21 -0.71 -15.17
CA SER A 5 12.92 -1.27 -14.73
C SER A 5 13.03 -2.78 -14.51
N LEU A 6 12.17 -3.32 -13.64
CA LEU A 6 12.07 -4.77 -13.45
C LEU A 6 11.67 -5.44 -14.77
N PRO A 7 12.19 -6.64 -15.06
CA PRO A 7 11.87 -7.36 -16.29
C PRO A 7 10.39 -7.71 -16.33
N ALA A 8 9.85 -7.82 -17.56
CA ALA A 8 8.49 -8.33 -17.75
C ALA A 8 8.38 -9.75 -17.18
N GLY A 9 7.32 -10.01 -16.41
CA GLY A 9 7.14 -11.30 -15.75
C GLY A 9 8.00 -11.50 -14.49
N TYR A 10 8.62 -10.45 -13.94
CA TYR A 10 9.32 -10.54 -12.66
C TYR A 10 8.43 -11.18 -11.57
N TYR A 11 8.91 -12.28 -11.01
CA TYR A 11 8.22 -13.05 -9.98
C TYR A 11 8.93 -12.87 -8.64
N GLY A 12 8.50 -11.88 -7.88
CA GLY A 12 9.06 -11.53 -6.57
C GLY A 12 8.37 -10.32 -5.95
N ASN A 13 8.84 -9.90 -4.77
CA ASN A 13 8.32 -8.73 -4.09
C ASN A 13 8.92 -7.45 -4.68
N ALA A 14 8.07 -6.50 -5.07
CA ALA A 14 8.49 -5.25 -5.71
C ALA A 14 7.73 -4.03 -5.15
N PHE A 15 7.57 -3.99 -3.82
CA PHE A 15 6.95 -2.86 -3.12
C PHE A 15 7.92 -2.22 -2.13
N VAL A 16 7.71 -0.94 -1.86
CA VAL A 16 8.36 -0.18 -0.78
C VAL A 16 7.32 0.66 -0.05
N LEU A 17 7.57 0.98 1.21
CA LEU A 17 6.67 1.81 1.99
C LEU A 17 6.96 3.29 1.74
N GLY A 18 5.92 4.05 1.36
CA GLY A 18 5.95 5.50 1.37
C GLY A 18 5.39 6.02 2.70
N CYS A 19 6.24 6.53 3.58
CA CYS A 19 5.82 6.96 4.92
C CYS A 19 5.46 8.45 4.96
N ALA A 20 4.25 8.75 5.45
CA ALA A 20 3.81 10.09 5.83
C ALA A 20 3.73 10.17 7.36
N GLN A 21 4.20 11.27 7.94
CA GLN A 21 4.21 11.49 9.38
C GLN A 21 3.48 12.80 9.70
N THR A 22 2.66 12.77 10.76
CA THR A 22 2.00 13.95 11.31
C THR A 22 1.61 13.67 12.76
N THR A 23 1.15 14.71 13.47
CA THR A 23 0.60 14.56 14.82
C THR A 23 -0.91 14.33 14.74
N VAL A 24 -1.49 13.69 15.75
CA VAL A 24 -2.94 13.51 15.85
C VAL A 24 -3.66 14.86 15.77
N LYS A 25 -3.14 15.87 16.48
CA LYS A 25 -3.67 17.24 16.47
C LYS A 25 -3.75 17.80 15.05
N ASP A 26 -2.64 17.79 14.31
CA ASP A 26 -2.59 18.33 12.96
C ASP A 26 -3.51 17.56 12.00
N LEU A 27 -3.57 16.23 12.13
CA LEU A 27 -4.43 15.40 11.29
C LEU A 27 -5.92 15.70 11.49
N VAL A 28 -6.33 15.95 12.73
CA VAL A 28 -7.73 16.27 13.09
C VAL A 28 -8.08 17.71 12.73
N GLU A 29 -7.20 18.67 13.04
CA GLU A 29 -7.50 20.10 12.90
C GLU A 29 -7.35 20.62 11.46
N LYS A 30 -6.39 20.09 10.67
CA LYS A 30 -6.11 20.58 9.30
C LYS A 30 -6.94 19.90 8.22
N GLY A 31 -7.75 18.90 8.59
CA GLY A 31 -8.74 18.24 7.74
C GLY A 31 -8.16 17.32 6.65
N LEU A 32 -9.05 16.78 5.83
CA LEU A 32 -8.76 15.72 4.85
C LEU A 32 -7.72 16.14 3.79
N GLY A 33 -7.79 17.38 3.30
CA GLY A 33 -6.88 17.88 2.27
C GLY A 33 -5.42 17.88 2.72
N TYR A 34 -5.16 18.20 3.99
CA TYR A 34 -3.84 18.13 4.59
C TYR A 34 -3.31 16.69 4.62
N GLY A 35 -4.11 15.75 5.14
CA GLY A 35 -3.75 14.33 5.19
C GLY A 35 -3.50 13.74 3.80
N ALA A 36 -4.39 13.99 2.85
CA ALA A 36 -4.22 13.56 1.46
C ALA A 36 -2.97 14.16 0.81
N GLY A 37 -2.66 15.43 1.12
CA GLY A 37 -1.44 16.10 0.67
C GLY A 37 -0.17 15.45 1.22
N LEU A 38 -0.15 15.02 2.48
CA LEU A 38 0.97 14.28 3.07
C LEU A 38 1.17 12.92 2.37
N VAL A 39 0.09 12.17 2.15
CA VAL A 39 0.15 10.87 1.44
C VAL A 39 0.67 11.08 0.00
N ARG A 40 0.20 12.10 -0.70
CA ARG A 40 0.71 12.45 -2.04
C ARG A 40 2.21 12.74 -2.01
N LYS A 41 2.67 13.62 -1.12
CA LYS A 41 4.11 13.93 -0.97
C LYS A 41 4.94 12.68 -0.64
N ALA A 42 4.46 11.81 0.24
CA ALA A 42 5.14 10.57 0.58
C ALA A 42 5.27 9.63 -0.62
N LYS A 43 4.24 9.51 -1.45
CA LYS A 43 4.27 8.73 -2.69
C LYS A 43 5.18 9.35 -3.75
N ASP A 44 5.13 10.67 -3.91
CA ASP A 44 5.94 11.40 -4.89
C ASP A 44 7.45 11.29 -4.58
N ARG A 45 7.82 11.15 -3.30
CA ARG A 45 9.21 10.91 -2.87
C ARG A 45 9.75 9.54 -3.28
N VAL A 46 8.89 8.56 -3.62
CA VAL A 46 9.32 7.19 -3.97
C VAL A 46 9.94 7.14 -5.37
N GLY A 47 11.22 7.54 -5.41
CA GLY A 47 12.08 7.55 -6.58
C GLY A 47 13.02 6.35 -6.65
N ASN A 48 13.87 6.35 -7.67
CA ASN A 48 14.87 5.31 -7.91
C ASN A 48 15.95 5.30 -6.81
N GLU A 49 16.36 6.48 -6.36
CA GLU A 49 17.36 6.72 -5.32
C GLU A 49 16.80 6.30 -3.96
N TYR A 50 15.60 6.76 -3.61
CA TYR A 50 14.88 6.36 -2.40
C TYR A 50 14.74 4.83 -2.28
N ILE A 51 14.40 4.14 -3.38
CA ILE A 51 14.28 2.69 -3.37
C ILE A 51 15.63 2.02 -3.08
N ARG A 52 16.75 2.53 -3.62
CA ARG A 52 18.08 2.00 -3.32
C ARG A 52 18.45 2.20 -1.85
N GLU A 53 18.18 3.38 -1.31
CA GLU A 53 18.42 3.69 0.12
C GLU A 53 17.63 2.72 1.01
N VAL A 54 16.35 2.49 0.71
CA VAL A 54 15.53 1.53 1.47
C VAL A 54 16.09 0.11 1.38
N VAL A 55 16.51 -0.33 0.20
CA VAL A 55 17.14 -1.66 0.02
C VAL A 55 18.41 -1.77 0.87
N GLU A 56 19.24 -0.72 0.90
CA GLU A 56 20.47 -0.68 1.67
C GLU A 56 20.20 -0.71 3.19
N TRP A 57 19.20 0.02 3.67
CA TRP A 57 18.77 0.00 5.07
C TRP A 57 18.23 -1.36 5.53
N VAL A 58 17.41 -2.01 4.70
CA VAL A 58 16.80 -3.31 5.04
C VAL A 58 17.81 -4.45 4.90
N SER A 59 18.74 -4.36 3.95
CA SER A 59 19.77 -5.39 3.71
C SER A 59 21.03 -5.23 4.57
N GLY A 60 21.22 -4.05 5.18
CA GLY A 60 22.38 -3.74 6.01
C GLY A 60 22.41 -4.50 7.34
N VAL A 61 23.52 -4.33 8.08
CA VAL A 61 23.85 -5.07 9.32
C VAL A 61 22.73 -4.98 10.37
N ASN A 62 22.03 -3.83 10.44
CA ASN A 62 20.98 -3.59 11.44
C ASN A 62 19.58 -4.11 11.05
N ARG A 63 19.38 -4.64 9.83
CA ARG A 63 18.09 -5.16 9.32
C ARG A 63 16.89 -4.32 9.76
N ALA A 64 16.89 -3.04 9.38
CA ALA A 64 15.91 -2.09 9.88
C ALA A 64 14.47 -2.57 9.60
N SER A 65 13.67 -2.63 10.66
CA SER A 65 12.23 -2.92 10.59
C SER A 65 11.46 -1.67 11.04
N PRO A 66 10.44 -1.23 10.29
CA PRO A 66 9.60 -0.11 10.71
C PRO A 66 8.91 -0.44 12.05
N ASP A 67 8.98 0.48 13.01
CA ASP A 67 8.14 0.38 14.21
C ASP A 67 6.66 0.40 13.79
N SER A 68 5.88 -0.45 14.44
CA SER A 68 4.45 -0.62 14.18
C SER A 68 3.58 0.16 15.15
N VAL A 69 4.14 0.73 16.22
CA VAL A 69 3.40 1.52 17.20
C VAL A 69 2.98 2.86 16.59
N GLY A 70 1.68 3.16 16.62
CA GLY A 70 1.14 4.42 16.11
C GLY A 70 1.15 4.53 14.57
N VAL A 71 1.32 3.43 13.85
CA VAL A 71 1.36 3.38 12.38
C VAL A 71 0.11 2.71 11.84
N LEU A 72 -0.56 3.36 10.89
CA LEU A 72 -1.60 2.75 10.06
C LEU A 72 -1.01 2.36 8.70
N ILE A 73 -1.08 1.08 8.34
CA ILE A 73 -0.63 0.62 7.02
C ILE A 73 -1.83 0.59 6.07
N VAL A 74 -1.76 1.38 5.01
CA VAL A 74 -2.78 1.42 3.95
C VAL A 74 -2.26 0.68 2.73
N SER A 75 -3.01 -0.31 2.23
CA SER A 75 -2.63 -1.06 1.03
C SER A 75 -3.77 -1.16 0.03
N GLN A 76 -3.43 -1.00 -1.26
CA GLN A 76 -4.39 -0.95 -2.36
C GLN A 76 -4.43 -2.28 -3.11
N TRP A 77 -5.42 -3.12 -2.79
CA TRP A 77 -5.63 -4.43 -3.40
C TRP A 77 -6.60 -4.38 -4.59
N SER A 78 -7.40 -3.31 -4.72
CA SER A 78 -8.41 -3.16 -5.78
C SER A 78 -7.83 -3.09 -7.20
N ARG A 79 -6.50 -3.03 -7.33
CA ARG A 79 -5.79 -2.91 -8.61
C ARG A 79 -4.79 -4.04 -8.86
N LEU A 80 -4.78 -5.08 -8.02
CA LEU A 80 -3.91 -6.24 -8.18
C LEU A 80 -4.40 -7.20 -9.27
N GLY A 81 -5.63 -7.04 -9.76
CA GLY A 81 -6.22 -7.92 -10.79
C GLY A 81 -6.79 -9.22 -10.24
N LEU A 82 -6.82 -9.39 -8.90
CA LEU A 82 -7.40 -10.55 -8.24
C LEU A 82 -8.89 -10.72 -8.57
N ASP A 83 -9.60 -9.61 -8.87
CA ASP A 83 -11.01 -9.56 -9.29
C ASP A 83 -11.28 -10.13 -10.68
N ARG A 84 -10.22 -10.45 -11.43
CA ARG A 84 -10.29 -10.98 -12.81
C ARG A 84 -9.91 -12.44 -12.91
N VAL A 85 -9.52 -13.08 -11.80
CA VAL A 85 -9.10 -14.48 -11.77
C VAL A 85 -10.33 -15.37 -11.90
N ASP A 86 -10.39 -16.16 -12.97
CA ASP A 86 -11.48 -17.12 -13.23
C ASP A 86 -10.88 -18.52 -13.43
N PHE A 87 -11.31 -19.47 -12.60
CA PHE A 87 -10.89 -20.87 -12.65
C PHE A 87 -11.86 -21.76 -13.43
N GLY A 88 -12.79 -21.17 -14.20
CA GLY A 88 -13.89 -21.85 -14.89
C GLY A 88 -15.21 -21.84 -14.09
N MET A 89 -15.24 -21.14 -12.95
CA MET A 89 -16.42 -21.00 -12.07
C MET A 89 -16.97 -19.57 -12.06
N GLY A 90 -16.43 -18.68 -12.90
CA GLY A 90 -16.73 -17.26 -12.90
C GLY A 90 -15.75 -16.45 -12.03
N ARG A 91 -15.87 -15.13 -12.14
CA ARG A 91 -15.03 -14.17 -11.40
C ARG A 91 -15.40 -14.10 -9.90
N PRO A 92 -14.48 -13.68 -9.02
CA PRO A 92 -14.74 -13.62 -7.60
C PRO A 92 -15.82 -12.58 -7.26
N VAL A 93 -16.78 -12.98 -6.44
CA VAL A 93 -17.80 -12.08 -5.86
C VAL A 93 -17.29 -11.34 -4.62
N HIS A 94 -16.27 -11.90 -3.96
CA HIS A 94 -15.65 -11.33 -2.77
C HIS A 94 -14.13 -11.55 -2.80
N LEU A 95 -13.39 -10.53 -2.41
CA LEU A 95 -11.93 -10.55 -2.24
C LEU A 95 -11.57 -9.78 -0.98
N GLY A 96 -10.72 -10.38 -0.16
CA GLY A 96 -10.26 -9.82 1.10
C GLY A 96 -9.32 -10.79 1.81
N PRO A 97 -8.60 -10.33 2.85
CA PRO A 97 -7.86 -11.23 3.71
C PRO A 97 -8.83 -12.03 4.58
N VAL A 98 -8.35 -13.16 5.10
CA VAL A 98 -9.10 -13.95 6.09
C VAL A 98 -9.15 -13.23 7.45
N CYS A 99 -8.00 -12.68 7.87
CA CYS A 99 -7.87 -11.90 9.10
C CYS A 99 -7.01 -10.67 8.84
N SER A 100 -7.26 -9.58 9.57
CA SER A 100 -6.40 -8.40 9.56
C SER A 100 -6.42 -7.69 10.90
N ASP A 101 -5.24 -7.43 11.44
CA ASP A 101 -5.03 -6.84 12.76
C ASP A 101 -4.45 -5.41 12.68
N ARG A 102 -3.91 -5.00 11.52
CA ARG A 102 -3.15 -3.74 11.39
C ARG A 102 -3.34 -2.97 10.09
N TYR A 103 -4.14 -3.50 9.15
CA TYR A 103 -4.21 -2.93 7.81
C TYR A 103 -5.53 -2.20 7.55
N CYS A 104 -5.43 -1.11 6.81
CA CYS A 104 -6.52 -0.54 6.03
C CYS A 104 -6.36 -1.00 4.58
N LEU A 105 -7.19 -1.94 4.15
CA LEU A 105 -7.15 -2.52 2.80
C LEU A 105 -8.26 -1.93 1.94
N MET A 106 -7.86 -1.45 0.77
CA MET A 106 -8.79 -1.06 -0.29
C MET A 106 -8.99 -2.25 -1.24
N LEU A 107 -10.20 -2.78 -1.27
CA LEU A 107 -10.60 -4.00 -1.97
C LEU A 107 -11.51 -3.66 -3.16
N PRO A 108 -11.49 -4.47 -4.23
CA PRO A 108 -12.40 -4.27 -5.37
C PRO A 108 -13.84 -4.59 -4.97
N VAL A 109 -14.79 -3.96 -5.66
CA VAL A 109 -16.23 -4.27 -5.54
C VAL A 109 -16.66 -5.03 -6.79
N HIS A 110 -17.33 -6.16 -6.60
CA HIS A 110 -17.79 -6.99 -7.71
C HIS A 110 -18.66 -6.18 -8.68
N ASP A 111 -18.37 -6.30 -9.97
CA ASP A 111 -19.02 -5.58 -11.08
C ASP A 111 -19.10 -4.05 -10.95
N ARG A 112 -18.21 -3.44 -10.16
CA ARG A 112 -18.15 -1.99 -9.98
C ARG A 112 -16.72 -1.48 -10.08
N THR A 113 -16.41 -0.83 -11.19
CA THR A 113 -15.08 -0.24 -11.45
C THR A 113 -14.87 1.11 -10.77
N ASP A 114 -15.95 1.77 -10.37
CA ASP A 114 -16.00 3.10 -9.73
C ASP A 114 -16.05 3.04 -8.20
N ALA A 115 -16.05 1.84 -7.62
CA ALA A 115 -16.24 1.63 -6.19
C ALA A 115 -15.05 0.88 -5.56
N VAL A 116 -14.83 1.16 -4.27
CA VAL A 116 -13.83 0.48 -3.44
C VAL A 116 -14.49 0.09 -2.13
N LYS A 117 -14.29 -1.15 -1.69
CA LYS A 117 -14.62 -1.59 -0.34
C LYS A 117 -13.41 -1.36 0.55
N VAL A 118 -13.59 -0.70 1.69
CA VAL A 118 -12.51 -0.47 2.65
C VAL A 118 -12.70 -1.41 3.83
N MET A 119 -11.68 -2.21 4.13
CA MET A 119 -11.61 -3.00 5.35
C MET A 119 -10.56 -2.38 6.27
N VAL A 120 -10.96 -2.02 7.48
CA VAL A 120 -10.10 -1.40 8.49
C VAL A 120 -10.04 -2.34 9.68
N ALA A 121 -8.84 -2.76 10.07
CA ALA A 121 -8.63 -3.40 11.36
C ALA A 121 -8.81 -2.35 12.47
N VAL A 122 -9.70 -2.64 13.42
CA VAL A 122 -10.05 -1.77 14.56
C VAL A 122 -9.80 -2.50 15.86
#